data_AF-A7RG34-F1
#
_entry.id   AF-A7RG34-F1
#
_cell.length_a   1.000
_cell.length_b   1.000
_cell.length_c   1.000
_cell.angle_alpha   90.00
_cell.angle_beta   90.00
_cell.angle_gamma   90.00
#
_symmetry.space_group_name_H-M   'P 1'
#
loop_
_entity.id
_entity.type
_entity.pdbx_description
1 polymer ?
#
loop_
_entity_poly.entity_id
_entity_poly.type
_entity_poly.pdbx_seq_one_letter_code
_entity_poly.pdbx_strand_id
1 'polypeptide(L)'
;MEGHNSSTEIIPYNSHSLPLAIINFLLSTGASLSNGLLIVAIIFDPYNDLRTPSAMLVTNLAITDLLNSLIAGYGTFIYDVFKYKNWAFNRTALLAIIVTSALAIVCGTWCMLLMLADRYVAILHPLVYRVRVTHARVKLAIALSWVYSLVFNSLPILGVSKQLYGFISSHLHVTIPALIIGTVYPRLILIFRSRPATLRTVLGGDGADRAPRGVRPGPRRDGKFTSAILTLIVCFYVSFIPYFIALNIIYLYPHGENIVSLQVFVEVGFVVLLSSGLLNPIVYALRVPKYRKAIKAILGVTRNVVLPSSAESSL
;
A
#
# COMPACT_ATOMS: atom_id res chain seq x y z
N MET A 1 15.89 -28.90 -37.94
CA MET A 1 15.97 -27.45 -37.68
C MET A 1 14.99 -27.12 -36.57
N GLU A 2 15.37 -27.34 -35.32
CA GLU A 2 14.63 -26.83 -34.16
C GLU A 2 15.42 -25.63 -33.66
N GLY A 3 14.94 -24.43 -33.99
CA GLY A 3 15.49 -23.21 -33.46
C GLY A 3 15.30 -23.22 -31.95
N HIS A 4 16.38 -23.45 -31.21
CA HIS A 4 16.42 -23.25 -29.77
C HIS A 4 16.08 -21.78 -29.52
N ASN A 5 14.83 -21.51 -29.16
CA ASN A 5 14.34 -20.16 -28.95
C ASN A 5 15.02 -19.65 -27.67
N SER A 6 16.09 -18.86 -27.80
CA SER A 6 16.88 -18.29 -26.70
C SER A 6 16.08 -17.38 -25.74
N SER A 7 14.80 -17.18 -26.05
CA SER A 7 13.83 -16.38 -25.31
C SER A 7 13.07 -17.15 -24.21
N THR A 8 13.17 -18.48 -24.13
CA THR A 8 12.50 -19.29 -23.10
C THR A 8 13.50 -19.98 -22.16
N GLU A 9 13.07 -20.23 -20.92
CA GLU A 9 13.86 -20.91 -19.89
C GLU A 9 13.05 -22.11 -19.36
N ILE A 10 13.68 -23.30 -19.34
CA ILE A 10 13.07 -24.51 -18.76
C ILE A 10 13.13 -24.36 -17.24
N ILE A 11 11.97 -24.34 -16.59
CA ILE A 11 11.87 -24.17 -15.14
C ILE A 11 11.78 -25.57 -14.49
N PRO A 12 12.65 -25.89 -13.52
CA PRO A 12 12.59 -27.18 -12.83
C PRO A 12 11.28 -27.36 -12.06
N TYR A 13 10.74 -28.58 -12.12
CA TYR A 13 9.54 -28.97 -11.40
C TYR A 13 9.66 -28.78 -9.88
N ASN A 14 8.66 -28.11 -9.28
CA ASN A 14 8.49 -28.01 -7.83
C ASN A 14 7.04 -28.38 -7.44
N SER A 15 6.87 -29.39 -6.57
CA SER A 15 5.56 -29.89 -6.14
C SER A 15 4.73 -28.85 -5.37
N HIS A 16 5.38 -27.92 -4.67
CA HIS A 16 4.73 -26.83 -3.93
C HIS A 16 4.27 -25.66 -4.81
N SER A 17 4.61 -25.64 -6.11
CA SER A 17 4.19 -24.53 -6.99
C SER A 17 2.69 -24.54 -7.30
N LEU A 18 2.03 -25.70 -7.34
CA LEU A 18 0.59 -25.76 -7.56
C LEU A 18 -0.24 -25.06 -6.45
N PRO A 19 -0.04 -25.34 -5.16
CA PRO A 19 -0.76 -24.61 -4.11
C PRO A 19 -0.41 -23.11 -4.11
N LEU A 20 0.84 -22.72 -4.39
CA LEU A 20 1.21 -21.31 -4.53
C LEU A 20 0.48 -20.63 -5.69
N ALA A 21 0.35 -21.31 -6.84
CA ALA A 21 -0.41 -20.81 -7.98
C ALA A 21 -1.87 -20.50 -7.60
N ILE A 22 -2.54 -21.43 -6.92
CA ILE A 22 -3.93 -21.25 -6.47
C ILE A 22 -4.03 -20.04 -5.53
N ILE A 23 -3.12 -19.93 -4.56
CA ILE A 23 -3.09 -18.81 -3.62
C ILE A 23 -2.85 -17.49 -4.35
N ASN A 24 -1.88 -17.44 -5.27
CA ASN A 24 -1.56 -16.26 -6.06
C ASN A 24 -2.73 -15.82 -6.94
N PHE A 25 -3.47 -16.76 -7.55
CA PHE A 25 -4.68 -16.44 -8.31
C PHE A 25 -5.76 -15.79 -7.42
N LEU A 26 -6.02 -16.36 -6.24
CA LEU A 26 -7.03 -15.84 -5.30
C LEU A 26 -6.64 -14.46 -4.76
N LEU A 27 -5.38 -14.29 -4.33
CA LEU A 27 -4.85 -13.03 -3.82
C LEU A 27 -4.86 -11.95 -4.91
N SER A 28 -4.43 -12.26 -6.13
CA SER A 28 -4.38 -11.32 -7.24
C SER A 28 -5.77 -10.88 -7.67
N THR A 29 -6.73 -11.81 -7.68
CA THR A 29 -8.15 -11.50 -7.95
C THR A 29 -8.73 -10.59 -6.88
N GLY A 30 -8.54 -10.94 -5.60
CA GLY A 30 -8.99 -10.11 -4.49
C GLY A 30 -8.36 -8.71 -4.51
N ALA A 31 -7.05 -8.62 -4.72
CA ALA A 31 -6.32 -7.36 -4.77
C ALA A 31 -6.79 -6.49 -5.94
N SER A 32 -6.97 -7.08 -7.12
CA SER A 32 -7.41 -6.34 -8.30
C SER A 32 -8.84 -5.81 -8.13
N LEU A 33 -9.76 -6.65 -7.66
CA LEU A 33 -11.16 -6.24 -7.42
C LEU A 33 -11.26 -5.17 -6.33
N SER A 34 -10.58 -5.36 -5.21
CA SER A 34 -10.67 -4.45 -4.07
C SER A 34 -10.02 -3.08 -4.34
N ASN A 35 -8.85 -3.04 -5.00
CA ASN A 35 -8.21 -1.78 -5.39
C ASN A 35 -8.98 -1.08 -6.52
N GLY A 36 -9.47 -1.83 -7.51
CA GLY A 36 -10.33 -1.29 -8.56
C GLY A 36 -11.60 -0.65 -7.99
N LEU A 37 -12.30 -1.34 -7.08
CA LEU A 37 -13.48 -0.83 -6.39
C LEU A 37 -13.16 0.43 -5.56
N LEU A 38 -12.02 0.46 -4.87
CA LEU A 38 -11.61 1.63 -4.10
C LEU A 38 -11.33 2.83 -5.00
N ILE A 39 -10.66 2.64 -6.15
CA ILE A 39 -10.41 3.69 -7.14
C ILE A 39 -11.74 4.23 -7.68
N VAL A 40 -12.65 3.35 -8.08
CA VAL A 40 -14.00 3.70 -8.55
C VAL A 40 -14.74 4.53 -7.48
N ALA A 41 -14.73 4.09 -6.23
CA ALA A 41 -15.38 4.82 -5.13
C ALA A 41 -14.78 6.21 -4.88
N ILE A 42 -13.47 6.39 -5.08
CA ILE A 42 -12.81 7.69 -4.97
C ILE A 42 -13.12 8.60 -6.17
N ILE A 43 -13.18 8.05 -7.39
CA ILE A 43 -13.48 8.83 -8.61
C ILE A 43 -14.91 9.34 -8.60
N PHE A 44 -15.88 8.47 -8.29
CA PHE A 44 -17.29 8.84 -8.25
C PHE A 44 -17.60 9.78 -7.08
N ASP A 45 -16.87 9.66 -5.96
CA ASP A 45 -17.00 10.47 -4.74
C ASP A 45 -18.45 10.86 -4.41
N PRO A 46 -19.34 9.88 -4.12
CA PRO A 46 -20.79 10.09 -4.00
C PRO A 46 -21.19 11.08 -2.88
N TYR A 47 -20.26 11.42 -1.99
CA TYR A 47 -20.48 12.33 -0.87
C TYR A 47 -19.58 13.58 -0.90
N ASN A 48 -18.81 13.81 -1.98
CA ASN A 48 -17.88 14.92 -2.13
C ASN A 48 -16.88 15.08 -0.96
N ASP A 49 -16.43 13.98 -0.37
CA ASP A 49 -15.54 13.94 0.83
C ASP A 49 -14.16 13.31 0.52
N LEU A 50 -13.94 12.92 -0.75
CA LEU A 50 -12.72 12.24 -1.20
C LEU A 50 -11.82 13.11 -2.07
N ARG A 51 -12.22 14.34 -2.42
CA ARG A 51 -11.38 15.33 -3.12
C ARG A 51 -10.37 16.02 -2.19
N THR A 52 -9.48 15.23 -1.58
CA THR A 52 -8.44 15.72 -0.64
C THR A 52 -7.04 15.26 -1.04
N PRO A 53 -5.96 16.01 -0.70
CA PRO A 53 -4.59 15.59 -1.00
C PRO A 53 -4.26 14.19 -0.44
N SER A 54 -4.72 13.88 0.76
CA SER A 54 -4.49 12.57 1.38
C SER A 54 -5.23 11.44 0.65
N ALA A 55 -6.39 11.72 0.05
CA ALA A 55 -7.08 10.73 -0.78
C ALA A 55 -6.33 10.46 -2.09
N MET A 56 -5.61 11.44 -2.64
CA MET A 56 -4.75 11.22 -3.81
C MET A 56 -3.62 10.23 -3.51
N LEU A 57 -3.03 10.27 -2.32
CA LEU A 57 -2.03 9.30 -1.89
C LEU A 57 -2.65 7.90 -1.76
N VAL A 58 -3.86 7.80 -1.19
CA VAL A 58 -4.60 6.52 -1.15
C VAL A 58 -4.90 6.00 -2.55
N THR A 59 -5.31 6.85 -3.48
CA THR A 59 -5.53 6.48 -4.89
C THR A 59 -4.22 6.02 -5.54
N ASN A 60 -3.10 6.71 -5.30
CA ASN A 60 -1.81 6.31 -5.85
C ASN A 60 -1.37 4.93 -5.36
N LEU A 61 -1.56 4.64 -4.07
CA LEU A 61 -1.29 3.32 -3.51
C LEU A 61 -2.19 2.27 -4.16
N ALA A 62 -3.49 2.54 -4.29
CA ALA A 62 -4.43 1.63 -4.94
C ALA A 62 -4.11 1.36 -6.42
N ILE A 63 -3.65 2.38 -7.17
CA ILE A 63 -3.19 2.22 -8.55
C ILE A 63 -1.93 1.33 -8.60
N THR A 64 -0.99 1.56 -7.68
CA THR A 64 0.25 0.79 -7.59
C THR A 64 -0.06 -0.69 -7.30
N ASP A 65 -0.93 -0.95 -6.32
CA ASP A 65 -1.34 -2.30 -5.93
C ASP A 65 -2.15 -2.99 -7.02
N LEU A 66 -3.02 -2.26 -7.73
CA LEU A 66 -3.80 -2.78 -8.86
C LEU A 66 -2.90 -3.19 -10.03
N LEU A 67 -1.93 -2.35 -10.40
CA LEU A 67 -0.96 -2.68 -11.45
C LEU A 67 -0.12 -3.90 -11.04
N ASN A 68 0.30 -3.95 -9.78
CA ASN A 68 1.05 -5.07 -9.25
C ASN A 68 0.25 -6.37 -9.27
N SER A 69 -1.03 -6.35 -8.85
CA SER A 69 -1.87 -7.56 -8.86
C SER A 69 -2.22 -8.03 -10.27
N LEU A 70 -2.44 -7.09 -11.21
CA LEU A 70 -2.78 -7.42 -12.59
C LEU A 70 -1.60 -8.02 -13.36
N ILE A 71 -0.39 -7.50 -13.16
CA ILE A 71 0.78 -7.93 -13.93
C ILE A 71 1.61 -8.94 -13.14
N ALA A 72 2.16 -8.54 -11.99
CA ALA A 72 3.03 -9.41 -11.21
C ALA A 72 2.25 -10.52 -10.51
N GLY A 73 1.08 -10.22 -9.94
CA GLY A 73 0.24 -11.20 -9.25
C GLY A 73 -0.22 -12.34 -10.17
N TYR A 74 -0.99 -12.00 -11.22
CA TYR A 74 -1.40 -13.00 -12.22
C TYR A 74 -0.22 -13.60 -12.98
N GLY A 75 0.83 -12.82 -13.26
CA GLY A 75 2.04 -13.35 -13.90
C GLY A 75 2.73 -14.41 -13.04
N THR A 76 2.80 -14.22 -11.71
CA THR A 76 3.37 -15.21 -10.77
C THR A 76 2.49 -16.45 -10.70
N PHE A 77 1.17 -16.30 -10.71
CA PHE A 77 0.25 -17.44 -10.85
C PHE A 77 0.57 -18.26 -12.12
N ILE A 78 0.71 -17.62 -13.28
CA ILE A 78 1.03 -18.32 -14.53
C ILE A 78 2.41 -18.97 -14.42
N TYR A 79 3.41 -18.26 -13.88
CA TYR A 79 4.75 -18.79 -13.67
C TYR A 79 4.75 -20.06 -12.81
N ASP A 80 4.00 -20.07 -11.70
CA ASP A 80 3.87 -21.22 -10.80
C ASP A 80 3.19 -22.42 -11.48
N VAL A 81 2.19 -22.18 -12.34
CA VAL A 81 1.57 -23.24 -13.16
C VAL A 81 2.58 -23.85 -14.13
N PHE A 82 3.36 -23.02 -14.82
CA PHE A 82 4.38 -23.48 -15.77
C PHE A 82 5.47 -24.28 -15.04
N LYS A 83 5.90 -23.82 -13.87
CA LYS A 83 6.84 -24.52 -13.00
C LYS A 83 6.31 -25.88 -12.56
N TYR A 84 5.04 -25.95 -12.14
CA TYR A 84 4.39 -27.22 -11.79
C TYR A 84 4.27 -28.19 -12.98
N LYS A 85 4.07 -27.67 -14.19
CA LYS A 85 3.98 -28.47 -15.42
C LYS A 85 5.32 -28.78 -16.07
N ASN A 86 6.42 -28.28 -15.53
CA ASN A 86 7.76 -28.38 -16.12
C ASN A 86 7.80 -27.83 -17.57
N TRP A 87 7.07 -26.73 -17.80
CA TRP A 87 7.01 -26.05 -19.09
C TRP A 87 8.02 -24.91 -19.17
N ALA A 88 8.51 -24.64 -20.38
CA ALA A 88 9.38 -23.49 -20.62
C ALA A 88 8.59 -22.19 -20.50
N PHE A 89 9.17 -21.18 -19.84
CA PHE A 89 8.54 -19.88 -19.64
C PHE A 89 9.30 -18.77 -20.36
N ASN A 90 8.58 -17.74 -20.80
CA ASN A 90 9.14 -16.63 -21.55
C ASN A 90 9.96 -15.70 -20.63
N ARG A 91 11.23 -15.44 -20.97
CA ARG A 91 12.13 -14.58 -20.18
C ARG A 91 11.61 -13.14 -20.06
N THR A 92 11.01 -12.60 -21.11
CA THR A 92 10.44 -11.24 -21.10
C THR A 92 9.24 -11.15 -20.16
N ALA A 93 8.38 -12.17 -20.13
CA ALA A 93 7.29 -12.24 -19.17
C ALA A 93 7.80 -12.31 -17.72
N LEU A 94 8.87 -13.09 -17.47
CA LEU A 94 9.50 -13.16 -16.16
C LEU A 94 10.08 -11.82 -15.72
N LEU A 95 10.76 -11.12 -16.64
CA LEU A 95 11.28 -9.77 -16.39
C LEU A 95 10.15 -8.78 -16.09
N ALA A 96 9.02 -8.86 -16.81
CA ALA A 96 7.87 -7.99 -16.55
C ALA A 96 7.28 -8.21 -15.15
N ILE A 97 7.20 -9.46 -14.67
CA ILE A 97 6.77 -9.81 -13.31
C ILE A 97 7.72 -9.17 -12.27
N ILE A 98 9.02 -9.39 -12.44
CA ILE A 98 10.06 -8.91 -11.51
C ILE A 98 10.08 -7.37 -11.47
N VAL A 99 10.11 -6.72 -12.63
CA VAL A 99 10.19 -5.25 -12.73
C VAL A 99 8.92 -4.62 -12.18
N THR A 100 7.74 -5.17 -12.48
CA THR A 100 6.49 -4.60 -11.95
C THR A 100 6.42 -4.73 -10.43
N SER A 101 6.84 -5.88 -9.88
CA SER A 101 6.92 -6.08 -8.43
C SER A 101 7.87 -5.09 -7.77
N ALA A 102 9.05 -4.91 -8.35
CA ALA A 102 10.06 -4.01 -7.82
C ALA A 102 9.64 -2.53 -7.93
N LEU A 103 8.97 -2.13 -9.03
CA LEU A 103 8.34 -0.81 -9.15
C LEU A 103 7.27 -0.59 -8.09
N ALA A 104 6.41 -1.59 -7.85
CA ALA A 104 5.35 -1.49 -6.85
C ALA A 104 5.91 -1.34 -5.43
N ILE A 105 6.97 -2.07 -5.10
CA ILE A 105 7.68 -1.95 -3.81
C ILE A 105 8.24 -0.54 -3.63
N VAL A 106 8.97 -0.01 -4.61
CA VAL A 106 9.60 1.31 -4.50
C VAL A 106 8.54 2.41 -4.44
N CYS A 107 7.58 2.41 -5.36
CA CYS A 107 6.52 3.42 -5.41
C CYS A 107 5.59 3.35 -4.19
N GLY A 108 5.19 2.14 -3.78
CA GLY A 108 4.36 1.92 -2.60
C GLY A 108 5.02 2.41 -1.31
N THR A 109 6.32 2.15 -1.16
CA THR A 109 7.12 2.65 -0.03
C THR A 109 7.17 4.17 0.01
N TRP A 110 7.48 4.82 -1.11
CA TRP A 110 7.44 6.28 -1.20
C TRP A 110 6.05 6.83 -0.87
N CYS A 111 5.00 6.17 -1.35
CA CYS A 111 3.63 6.54 -1.05
C CYS A 111 3.33 6.43 0.46
N MET A 112 3.78 5.37 1.14
CA MET A 112 3.64 5.23 2.60
C MET A 112 4.38 6.33 3.36
N LEU A 113 5.60 6.69 2.92
CA LEU A 113 6.35 7.81 3.51
C LEU A 113 5.66 9.16 3.29
N LEU A 114 5.08 9.39 2.10
CA LEU A 114 4.29 10.59 1.82
C LEU A 114 3.02 10.64 2.67
N MET A 115 2.35 9.50 2.90
CA MET A 115 1.21 9.40 3.80
C MET A 115 1.61 9.70 5.26
N LEU A 116 2.78 9.21 5.70
CA LEU A 116 3.34 9.55 7.00
C LEU A 116 3.62 11.06 7.11
N ALA A 117 4.24 11.67 6.09
CA ALA A 117 4.53 13.10 6.06
C ALA A 117 3.25 13.95 6.07
N ASP A 118 2.23 13.57 5.28
CA ASP A 118 0.90 14.16 5.27
C ASP A 118 0.27 14.14 6.68
N ARG A 119 0.32 12.99 7.37
CA ARG A 119 -0.18 12.87 8.74
C ARG A 119 0.65 13.66 9.75
N TYR A 120 1.98 13.66 9.60
CA TYR A 120 2.89 14.41 10.45
C TYR A 120 2.54 15.90 10.45
N VAL A 121 2.39 16.50 9.27
CA VAL A 121 2.06 17.92 9.13
C VAL A 121 0.64 18.20 9.61
N ALA A 122 -0.34 17.34 9.27
CA ALA A 122 -1.73 17.50 9.69
C ALA A 122 -1.87 17.52 11.22
N ILE A 123 -1.14 16.64 11.90
CA ILE A 123 -1.19 16.51 13.36
C ILE A 123 -0.36 17.62 13.99
N LEU A 124 0.93 17.74 13.68
CA LEU A 124 1.83 18.64 14.41
C LEU A 124 1.66 20.12 14.05
N HIS A 125 1.33 20.43 12.80
CA HIS A 125 1.27 21.81 12.30
C HIS A 125 -0.01 22.09 11.50
N PRO A 126 -1.19 22.09 12.13
CA PRO A 126 -2.48 22.16 11.45
C PRO A 126 -2.69 23.45 10.63
N LEU A 127 -2.19 24.60 11.11
CA LEU A 127 -2.27 25.87 10.36
C LEU A 127 -1.40 25.84 9.10
N VAL A 128 -0.21 25.22 9.21
CA VAL A 128 0.72 25.05 8.10
C VAL A 128 0.16 24.05 7.09
N TYR A 129 -0.51 22.99 7.54
CA TYR A 129 -1.12 21.96 6.68
C TYR A 129 -2.05 22.58 5.64
N ARG A 130 -2.91 23.51 6.04
CA ARG A 130 -3.90 24.17 5.16
C ARG A 130 -3.26 24.92 3.98
N VAL A 131 -2.02 25.39 4.13
CA VAL A 131 -1.31 26.19 3.11
C VAL A 131 -0.24 25.37 2.40
N ARG A 132 0.38 24.40 3.09
CA ARG A 132 1.49 23.60 2.55
C ARG A 132 1.01 22.38 1.75
N VAL A 133 0.00 21.67 2.23
CA VAL A 133 -0.43 20.39 1.63
C VAL A 133 -1.54 20.65 0.61
N THR A 134 -1.12 20.91 -0.64
CA THR A 134 -2.01 21.21 -1.76
C THR A 134 -2.03 20.08 -2.78
N HIS A 135 -3.10 20.00 -3.58
CA HIS A 135 -3.22 19.00 -4.66
C HIS A 135 -2.03 19.04 -5.63
N ALA A 136 -1.59 20.24 -6.04
CA ALA A 136 -0.48 20.39 -6.99
C ALA A 136 0.83 19.80 -6.45
N ARG A 137 1.17 20.09 -5.18
CA ARG A 137 2.38 19.56 -4.55
C ARG A 137 2.33 18.05 -4.36
N VAL A 138 1.17 17.50 -4.00
CA VAL A 138 0.99 16.04 -3.88
C VAL A 138 1.06 15.36 -5.25
N LYS A 139 0.46 15.93 -6.31
CA LYS A 139 0.63 15.42 -7.69
C LYS A 139 2.10 15.39 -8.10
N LEU A 140 2.83 16.47 -7.83
CA LEU A 140 4.26 16.54 -8.12
C LEU A 140 5.05 15.47 -7.33
N ALA A 141 4.78 15.32 -6.03
CA ALA A 141 5.44 14.31 -5.20
C ALA A 141 5.19 12.88 -5.71
N ILE A 142 3.95 12.57 -6.12
CA ILE A 142 3.59 11.29 -6.75
C ILE A 142 4.35 11.12 -8.07
N ALA A 143 4.34 12.12 -8.95
CA ALA A 143 5.05 12.05 -10.22
C ALA A 143 6.55 11.79 -10.03
N LEU A 144 7.18 12.50 -9.08
CA LEU A 144 8.58 12.31 -8.73
C LEU A 144 8.85 10.90 -8.18
N SER A 145 7.96 10.33 -7.36
CA SER A 145 8.13 8.96 -6.87
C SER A 145 8.06 7.92 -7.99
N TRP A 146 7.20 8.12 -8.99
CA TRP A 146 7.13 7.25 -10.17
C TRP A 146 8.40 7.34 -11.03
N VAL A 147 8.86 8.56 -11.33
CA VAL A 147 10.09 8.79 -12.09
C VAL A 147 11.29 8.17 -11.37
N TYR A 148 11.43 8.42 -10.07
CA TYR A 148 12.48 7.81 -9.26
C TYR A 148 12.40 6.28 -9.30
N SER A 149 11.20 5.71 -9.14
CA SER A 149 11.01 4.25 -9.18
C SER A 149 11.47 3.67 -10.52
N LEU A 150 11.12 4.30 -11.63
CA LEU A 150 11.53 3.87 -12.98
C LEU A 150 13.04 3.94 -13.17
N VAL A 151 13.67 5.05 -12.77
CA VAL A 151 15.12 5.25 -12.87
C VAL A 151 15.86 4.25 -11.98
N PHE A 152 15.40 4.02 -10.75
CA PHE A 152 16.04 3.07 -9.85
C PHE A 152 15.91 1.63 -10.38
N ASN A 153 14.75 1.24 -10.89
CA ASN A 153 14.51 -0.11 -11.41
C ASN A 153 15.22 -0.39 -12.75
N SER A 154 15.71 0.64 -13.46
CA SER A 154 16.50 0.44 -14.69
C SER A 154 17.98 0.12 -14.43
N LEU A 155 18.46 0.29 -13.19
CA LEU A 155 19.86 0.05 -12.83
C LEU A 155 20.41 -1.34 -13.23
N PRO A 156 19.68 -2.46 -13.06
CA PRO A 156 20.17 -3.76 -13.52
C PRO A 156 20.37 -3.84 -15.03
N ILE A 157 19.54 -3.13 -15.81
CA ILE A 157 19.65 -3.05 -17.27
C ILE A 157 20.88 -2.24 -17.67
N LEU A 158 21.25 -1.25 -16.87
CA LEU A 158 22.46 -0.42 -17.04
C LEU A 158 23.75 -1.10 -16.55
N GLY A 159 23.69 -2.37 -16.14
CA GLY A 159 24.87 -3.16 -15.77
C GLY A 159 25.15 -3.27 -14.27
N VAL A 160 24.28 -2.74 -13.40
CA VAL A 160 24.40 -2.97 -11.95
C VAL A 160 24.09 -4.43 -11.63
N SER A 161 24.94 -5.10 -10.85
CA SER A 161 24.72 -6.50 -10.48
C SER A 161 23.42 -6.68 -9.69
N LYS A 162 22.74 -7.82 -9.90
CA LYS A 162 21.46 -8.11 -9.23
C LYS A 162 21.60 -8.12 -7.70
N GLN A 163 22.74 -8.59 -7.19
CA GLN A 163 23.06 -8.64 -5.77
C GLN A 163 23.21 -7.23 -5.19
N LEU A 164 23.97 -6.35 -5.86
CA LEU A 164 24.15 -4.97 -5.41
C LEU A 164 22.83 -4.19 -5.47
N TYR A 165 22.09 -4.35 -6.57
CA TYR A 165 20.76 -3.77 -6.71
C TYR A 165 19.81 -4.24 -5.60
N GLY A 166 19.74 -5.55 -5.36
CA GLY A 166 18.89 -6.16 -4.33
C GLY A 166 19.24 -5.67 -2.92
N PHE A 167 20.53 -5.58 -2.61
CA PHE A 167 21.02 -5.06 -1.33
C PHE A 167 20.67 -3.58 -1.12
N ILE A 168 20.97 -2.72 -2.10
CA ILE A 168 20.63 -1.29 -2.05
C ILE A 168 19.11 -1.12 -1.95
N SER A 169 18.34 -1.83 -2.76
CA SER A 169 16.89 -1.75 -2.77
C SER A 169 16.28 -2.15 -1.42
N SER A 170 16.78 -3.25 -0.83
CA SER A 170 16.35 -3.73 0.49
C SER A 170 16.54 -2.67 1.56
N HIS A 171 17.69 -2.01 1.60
CA HIS A 171 17.95 -1.03 2.65
C HIS A 171 17.29 0.32 2.41
N LEU A 172 17.35 0.81 1.18
CA LEU A 172 16.81 2.12 0.81
C LEU A 172 15.29 2.16 0.80
N HIS A 173 14.63 1.08 0.37
CA HIS A 173 13.18 1.02 0.21
C HIS A 173 12.47 0.16 1.25
N VAL A 174 13.19 -0.56 2.11
CA VAL A 174 12.55 -1.38 3.15
C VAL A 174 13.11 -1.04 4.53
N THR A 175 14.41 -1.20 4.77
CA THR A 175 14.98 -0.99 6.11
C THR A 175 14.84 0.45 6.59
N ILE A 176 15.30 1.44 5.83
CA ILE A 176 15.23 2.85 6.22
C ILE A 176 13.77 3.31 6.36
N PRO A 177 12.86 3.07 5.39
CA PRO A 177 11.46 3.42 5.52
C PRO A 177 10.78 2.71 6.70
N ALA A 178 11.07 1.44 6.95
CA ALA A 178 10.58 0.72 8.11
C ALA A 178 10.99 1.45 9.39
N LEU A 179 12.26 1.76 9.57
CA LEU A 179 12.75 2.48 10.77
C LEU A 179 12.06 3.84 10.94
N ILE A 180 11.89 4.61 9.87
CA ILE A 180 11.21 5.91 9.92
C ILE A 180 9.74 5.71 10.32
N ILE A 181 9.01 4.82 9.65
CA ILE A 181 7.58 4.59 9.88
C ILE A 181 7.35 4.01 11.29
N GLY A 182 8.15 3.02 11.69
CA GLY A 182 8.07 2.37 12.99
C GLY A 182 8.42 3.27 14.17
N THR A 183 9.22 4.32 13.98
CA THR A 183 9.58 5.26 15.06
C THR A 183 8.68 6.50 15.08
N VAL A 184 8.44 7.12 13.92
CA VAL A 184 7.70 8.38 13.83
C VAL A 184 6.21 8.16 14.04
N TYR A 185 5.64 7.09 13.46
CA TYR A 185 4.19 6.90 13.48
C TYR A 185 3.64 6.67 14.89
N PRO A 186 4.18 5.75 15.72
CA PRO A 186 3.69 5.58 17.09
C PRO A 186 3.82 6.84 17.93
N ARG A 187 4.91 7.61 17.76
CA ARG A 187 5.09 8.92 18.44
C ARG A 187 4.01 9.92 18.05
N LEU A 188 3.65 10.00 16.76
CA LEU A 188 2.54 10.83 16.30
C LEU A 188 1.21 10.44 16.94
N ILE A 189 0.95 9.13 17.11
CA ILE A 189 -0.26 8.64 17.80
C ILE A 189 -0.27 9.10 19.26
N LEU A 190 0.84 8.91 19.97
CA LEU A 190 0.95 9.31 21.38
C LEU A 190 0.71 10.81 21.54
N ILE A 191 1.35 11.65 20.73
CA ILE A 191 1.14 13.10 20.75
C ILE A 191 -0.32 13.45 20.47
N PHE A 192 -0.93 12.83 19.45
CA PHE A 192 -2.33 13.08 19.11
C PHE A 192 -3.30 12.70 20.25
N ARG A 193 -3.04 11.58 20.94
CA ARG A 193 -3.86 11.12 22.07
C ARG A 193 -3.67 11.97 23.33
N SER A 194 -2.48 12.56 23.52
CA SER A 194 -2.19 13.42 24.68
C SER A 194 -2.83 14.81 24.59
N ARG A 195 -3.05 15.36 23.38
CA ARG A 195 -3.63 16.70 23.18
C ARG A 195 -4.98 16.96 23.88
N PRO A 196 -5.99 16.06 23.81
CA PRO A 196 -7.24 16.25 24.54
C PRO A 196 -7.10 16.11 26.06
N ALA A 197 -6.09 15.37 26.56
CA ALA A 197 -5.81 15.25 27.98
C ALA A 197 -5.18 16.54 28.54
N THR A 198 -4.19 17.09 27.82
CA THR A 198 -3.52 18.35 28.20
C THR A 198 -4.47 19.55 28.17
N LEU A 199 -5.35 19.65 27.17
CA LEU A 199 -6.35 20.74 27.11
C LEU A 199 -7.36 20.66 28.27
N ARG A 200 -7.73 19.46 28.72
CA ARG A 200 -8.61 19.26 29.88
C ARG A 200 -7.93 19.56 31.22
N THR A 201 -6.64 19.25 31.36
CA THR A 201 -5.87 19.59 32.57
C THR A 201 -5.50 21.08 32.64
N VAL A 202 -5.24 21.72 31.49
CA VAL A 202 -4.89 23.15 31.42
C VAL A 202 -6.11 24.06 31.53
N LEU A 203 -7.28 23.66 31.00
CA LEU A 203 -8.51 24.46 31.12
C LEU A 203 -9.26 24.26 32.44
N GLY A 204 -8.83 23.34 33.30
CA GLY A 204 -9.50 23.04 34.57
C GLY A 204 -10.90 22.45 34.39
N GLY A 205 -11.36 21.65 35.35
CA GLY A 205 -12.67 20.98 35.31
C GLY A 205 -13.86 21.92 35.10
N ASP A 206 -13.74 23.20 35.46
CA ASP A 206 -14.82 24.21 35.38
C ASP A 206 -14.78 25.08 34.11
N GLY A 207 -13.67 25.12 33.37
CA GLY A 207 -13.53 25.93 32.15
C GLY A 207 -14.16 25.28 30.90
N ALA A 208 -14.46 23.98 30.96
CA ALA A 208 -15.02 23.22 29.85
C ALA A 208 -16.48 23.58 29.53
N ASP A 209 -17.26 24.00 30.54
CA ASP A 209 -18.66 24.43 30.36
C ASP A 209 -18.78 25.88 29.88
N ARG A 210 -17.72 26.68 29.98
CA ARG A 210 -17.66 28.07 29.49
C ARG A 210 -16.98 28.22 28.13
N ALA A 211 -16.48 27.13 27.54
CA ALA A 211 -15.99 27.17 26.16
C ALA A 211 -17.14 27.61 25.23
N PRO A 212 -16.92 28.57 24.31
CA PRO A 212 -17.94 29.00 23.36
C PRO A 212 -18.53 27.76 22.68
N ARG A 213 -19.86 27.65 22.60
CA ARG A 213 -20.60 26.50 22.03
C ARG A 213 -20.17 26.07 20.60
N GLY A 214 -19.21 26.76 19.97
CA GLY A 214 -18.56 26.42 18.69
C GLY A 214 -17.17 25.78 18.77
N VAL A 215 -16.45 25.79 19.90
CA VAL A 215 -15.11 25.18 20.01
C VAL A 215 -15.25 23.74 20.49
N ARG A 216 -15.80 22.89 19.63
CA ARG A 216 -15.72 21.44 19.82
C ARG A 216 -14.24 21.04 19.77
N PRO A 217 -13.72 20.21 20.69
CA PRO A 217 -12.42 19.58 20.51
C PRO A 217 -12.37 18.95 19.12
N GLY A 218 -11.35 19.31 18.33
CA GLY A 218 -11.15 18.80 16.97
C GLY A 218 -11.40 17.29 16.94
N PRO A 219 -12.18 16.81 15.96
CA PRO A 219 -13.07 15.68 16.19
C PRO A 219 -12.32 14.37 16.42
N ARG A 220 -12.85 13.55 17.33
CA ARG A 220 -12.63 12.10 17.54
C ARG A 220 -12.58 11.23 16.26
N ARG A 221 -12.77 11.80 15.07
CA ARG A 221 -12.77 11.19 13.73
C ARG A 221 -11.38 10.75 13.27
N ASP A 222 -10.32 11.47 13.64
CA ASP A 222 -8.96 11.19 13.16
C ASP A 222 -8.36 9.90 13.73
N GLY A 223 -8.74 9.51 14.96
CA GLY A 223 -8.23 8.28 15.59
C GLY A 223 -8.52 7.00 14.79
N LYS A 224 -9.59 6.99 13.99
CA LYS A 224 -9.94 5.85 13.12
C LYS A 224 -9.04 5.77 11.88
N PHE A 225 -8.72 6.94 11.30
CA PHE A 225 -7.77 7.04 10.18
C PHE A 225 -6.34 6.69 10.64
N THR A 226 -5.95 7.16 11.82
CA THR A 226 -4.70 6.79 12.48
C THR A 226 -4.61 5.30 12.79
N SER A 227 -5.71 4.69 13.25
CA SER A 227 -5.78 3.24 13.47
C SER A 227 -5.69 2.46 12.16
N ALA A 228 -6.25 2.97 11.06
CA ALA A 228 -6.13 2.36 9.74
C ALA A 228 -4.66 2.27 9.34
N ILE A 229 -3.95 3.39 9.41
CA ILE A 229 -2.54 3.44 9.02
C ILE A 229 -1.67 2.61 9.96
N LEU A 230 -1.95 2.55 11.28
CA LEU A 230 -1.25 1.63 12.17
C LEU A 230 -1.42 0.16 11.73
N THR A 231 -2.62 -0.23 11.29
CA THR A 231 -2.84 -1.55 10.71
C THR A 231 -2.03 -1.73 9.42
N LEU A 232 -1.98 -0.73 8.53
CA LEU A 232 -1.15 -0.78 7.33
C LEU A 232 0.35 -0.96 7.65
N ILE A 233 0.84 -0.32 8.71
CA ILE A 233 2.23 -0.46 9.16
C ILE A 233 2.50 -1.90 9.63
N VAL A 234 1.62 -2.46 10.46
CA VAL A 234 1.76 -3.86 10.90
C VAL A 234 1.75 -4.79 9.69
N CYS A 235 0.85 -4.58 8.73
CA CYS A 235 0.82 -5.34 7.48
C CYS A 235 2.13 -5.21 6.70
N PHE A 236 2.69 -4.00 6.57
CA PHE A 236 3.99 -3.77 5.94
C PHE A 236 5.11 -4.54 6.64
N TYR A 237 5.21 -4.48 7.97
CA TYR A 237 6.25 -5.21 8.71
C TYR A 237 6.15 -6.72 8.53
N VAL A 238 4.95 -7.28 8.63
CA VAL A 238 4.72 -8.73 8.50
C VAL A 238 5.00 -9.22 7.07
N SER A 239 4.69 -8.41 6.06
CA SER A 239 4.81 -8.82 4.66
C SER A 239 6.16 -8.49 4.01
N PHE A 240 6.84 -7.43 4.43
CA PHE A 240 8.11 -7.01 3.83
C PHE A 240 9.31 -7.59 4.59
N ILE A 241 9.36 -7.45 5.92
CA ILE A 241 10.61 -7.73 6.67
C ILE A 241 11.09 -9.17 6.52
N PRO A 242 10.26 -10.22 6.68
CA PRO A 242 10.74 -11.60 6.55
C PRO A 242 11.29 -11.91 5.16
N TYR A 243 10.58 -11.47 4.11
CA TYR A 243 10.98 -11.67 2.72
C TYR A 243 12.34 -11.01 2.41
N PHE A 244 12.51 -9.75 2.83
CA PHE A 244 13.74 -9.03 2.58
C PHE A 244 14.92 -9.54 3.43
N ILE A 245 14.69 -10.04 4.63
CA ILE A 245 15.73 -10.75 5.40
C ILE A 245 16.22 -11.98 4.61
N ALA A 246 15.30 -12.81 4.12
CA ALA A 246 15.66 -14.00 3.34
C ALA A 246 16.42 -13.66 2.05
N LEU A 247 15.99 -12.61 1.32
CA LEU A 247 16.72 -12.13 0.14
C LEU A 247 18.13 -11.67 0.48
N ASN A 248 18.32 -10.93 1.58
CA ASN A 248 19.66 -10.50 1.98
C ASN A 248 20.57 -11.68 2.37
N ILE A 249 20.01 -12.73 2.97
CA ILE A 249 20.77 -13.97 3.23
C ILE A 249 21.25 -14.59 1.91
N ILE A 250 20.38 -14.67 0.89
CA ILE A 250 20.76 -15.16 -0.45
C ILE A 250 21.84 -14.28 -1.09
N TYR A 251 21.69 -12.95 -1.03
CA TYR A 251 22.64 -12.03 -1.66
C TYR A 251 24.00 -11.99 -0.98
N LEU A 252 24.06 -12.16 0.35
CA LEU A 252 25.29 -12.14 1.14
C LEU A 252 25.98 -13.51 1.20
N TYR A 253 25.25 -14.60 0.98
CA TYR A 253 25.76 -15.96 1.04
C TYR A 253 25.63 -16.65 -0.33
N PRO A 254 26.71 -16.70 -1.15
CA PRO A 254 26.67 -17.24 -2.52
C PRO A 254 26.21 -18.70 -2.64
N HIS A 255 26.22 -19.47 -1.55
CA HIS A 255 25.72 -20.85 -1.52
C HIS A 255 24.28 -20.95 -1.01
N GLY A 256 23.67 -19.83 -0.59
CA GLY A 256 22.32 -19.74 -0.08
C GLY A 256 21.27 -20.10 -1.13
N GLU A 257 21.57 -19.85 -2.40
CA GLU A 257 20.72 -20.25 -3.53
C GLU A 257 20.53 -21.77 -3.61
N ASN A 258 21.45 -22.59 -3.08
CA ASN A 258 21.32 -24.05 -3.11
C ASN A 258 20.51 -24.62 -1.93
N ILE A 259 20.08 -23.76 -0.99
CA ILE A 259 19.34 -24.18 0.20
C ILE A 259 17.85 -24.22 -0.12
N VAL A 260 17.30 -25.42 -0.33
CA VAL A 260 15.88 -25.64 -0.69
C VAL A 260 14.92 -24.96 0.30
N SER A 261 15.17 -25.06 1.61
CA SER A 261 14.30 -24.43 2.61
C SER A 261 14.27 -22.90 2.50
N LEU A 262 15.39 -22.27 2.12
CA LEU A 262 15.49 -20.83 1.92
C LEU A 262 14.78 -20.40 0.63
N GLN A 263 14.90 -21.18 -0.46
CA GLN A 263 14.15 -20.95 -1.69
C GLN A 263 12.63 -21.01 -1.45
N VAL A 264 12.16 -22.06 -0.77
CA VAL A 264 10.73 -22.21 -0.41
C VAL A 264 10.27 -21.05 0.46
N PHE A 265 11.10 -20.61 1.41
CA PHE A 265 10.78 -19.45 2.24
C PHE A 265 10.66 -18.16 1.42
N VAL A 266 11.53 -17.94 0.44
CA VAL A 266 11.45 -16.77 -0.46
C VAL A 266 10.19 -16.83 -1.33
N GLU A 267 9.83 -18.00 -1.87
CA GLU A 267 8.60 -18.17 -2.65
C GLU A 267 7.35 -17.87 -1.81
N VAL A 268 7.25 -18.47 -0.61
CA VAL A 268 6.16 -18.20 0.34
C VAL A 268 6.17 -16.74 0.79
N GLY A 269 7.34 -16.20 1.10
CA GLY A 269 7.51 -14.80 1.51
C GLY A 269 7.07 -13.82 0.42
N PHE A 270 7.30 -14.14 -0.85
CA PHE A 270 6.82 -13.36 -1.98
C PHE A 270 5.29 -13.38 -2.08
N VAL A 271 4.65 -14.54 -1.84
CA VAL A 271 3.18 -14.62 -1.75
C VAL A 271 2.63 -13.75 -0.62
N VAL A 272 3.29 -13.77 0.56
CA VAL A 272 2.91 -12.90 1.68
C VAL A 272 3.11 -11.43 1.31
N LEU A 273 4.19 -11.08 0.59
CA LEU A 273 4.42 -9.73 0.07
C LEU A 273 3.29 -9.28 -0.86
N LEU A 274 2.90 -10.12 -1.82
CA LEU A 274 1.79 -9.82 -2.75
C LEU A 274 0.45 -9.63 -2.02
N SER A 275 0.23 -10.34 -0.92
CA SER A 275 -1.00 -10.19 -0.12
C SER A 275 -1.17 -8.78 0.48
N SER A 276 -0.09 -8.01 0.64
CA SER A 276 -0.16 -6.65 1.19
C SER A 276 -1.04 -5.72 0.36
N GLY A 277 -1.06 -5.87 -0.98
CA GLY A 277 -1.89 -5.07 -1.88
C GLY A 277 -3.40 -5.33 -1.70
N LEU A 278 -3.80 -6.52 -1.24
CA LEU A 278 -5.19 -6.83 -0.89
C LEU A 278 -5.63 -6.17 0.42
N LEU A 279 -4.73 -6.09 1.40
CA LEU A 279 -5.05 -5.61 2.74
C LEU A 279 -5.34 -4.11 2.76
N ASN A 280 -4.72 -3.33 1.85
CA ASN A 280 -4.84 -1.88 1.82
C ASN A 280 -6.32 -1.41 1.70
N PRO A 281 -7.10 -1.76 0.65
CA PRO A 281 -8.52 -1.44 0.56
C PRO A 281 -9.38 -1.95 1.71
N ILE A 282 -9.11 -3.17 2.20
CA ILE A 282 -9.85 -3.76 3.33
C ILE A 282 -9.69 -2.88 4.56
N VAL A 283 -8.46 -2.47 4.87
CA VAL A 283 -8.17 -1.59 5.99
C VAL A 283 -8.88 -0.24 5.83
N TYR A 284 -8.86 0.37 4.65
CA TYR A 284 -9.60 1.61 4.39
C TYR A 284 -11.10 1.44 4.57
N ALA A 285 -11.69 0.38 4.00
CA ALA A 285 -13.11 0.08 4.11
C ALA A 285 -13.55 -0.16 5.57
N LEU A 286 -12.72 -0.82 6.39
CA LEU A 286 -13.07 -1.11 7.78
C LEU A 286 -12.84 0.08 8.71
N ARG A 287 -11.72 0.79 8.54
CA ARG A 287 -11.21 1.75 9.51
C ARG A 287 -11.48 3.20 9.13
N VAL A 288 -11.79 3.51 7.87
CA VAL A 288 -11.97 4.90 7.42
C VAL A 288 -13.41 5.13 6.93
N PRO A 289 -14.27 5.83 7.70
CA PRO A 289 -15.69 5.95 7.41
C PRO A 289 -16.03 6.55 6.04
N LYS A 290 -15.23 7.49 5.53
CA LYS A 290 -15.49 8.14 4.24
C LYS A 290 -15.33 7.18 3.06
N TYR A 291 -14.26 6.38 3.03
CA TYR A 291 -14.07 5.32 2.03
C TYR A 291 -15.13 4.23 2.18
N ARG A 292 -15.46 3.81 3.40
CA ARG A 292 -16.52 2.83 3.65
C ARG A 292 -17.87 3.27 3.09
N LYS A 293 -18.26 4.53 3.32
CA LYS A 293 -19.52 5.08 2.81
C LYS A 293 -19.53 5.11 1.29
N ALA A 294 -18.45 5.61 0.67
CA ALA A 294 -18.34 5.65 -0.77
C ALA A 294 -18.43 4.25 -1.40
N ILE A 295 -17.70 3.26 -0.87
CA ILE A 295 -17.76 1.86 -1.35
C ILE A 295 -19.19 1.30 -1.24
N LYS A 296 -19.87 1.51 -0.10
CA LYS A 296 -21.26 1.05 0.08
C LYS A 296 -22.23 1.69 -0.92
N ALA A 297 -22.02 2.94 -1.27
CA ALA A 297 -22.83 3.63 -2.27
C ALA A 297 -22.61 3.07 -3.68
N ILE A 298 -21.35 2.79 -4.07
CA ILE A 298 -21.03 2.15 -5.35
C ILE A 298 -21.63 0.75 -5.44
N LEU A 299 -21.63 -0.02 -4.34
CA LEU A 299 -22.21 -1.35 -4.29
C LEU A 299 -23.76 -1.35 -4.17
N GLY A 300 -24.41 -0.18 -4.15
CA GLY A 300 -25.87 -0.08 -4.00
C GLY A 300 -26.40 -0.52 -2.62
N VAL A 301 -25.54 -0.62 -1.61
CA VAL A 301 -25.89 -1.11 -0.26
C VAL A 301 -26.50 0.00 0.61
N THR A 302 -26.38 1.27 0.21
CA THR A 302 -27.07 2.38 0.87
C THR A 302 -28.52 2.46 0.43
N ARG A 303 -29.46 2.14 1.34
CA ARG A 303 -30.86 2.55 1.22
C ARG A 303 -30.91 4.06 1.00
N ASN A 304 -31.66 4.50 -0.03
CA ASN A 304 -32.05 5.88 -0.23
C ASN A 304 -32.55 6.46 1.09
N VAL A 305 -31.77 7.34 1.70
CA VAL A 305 -32.31 8.23 2.73
C VAL A 305 -33.14 9.23 1.93
N VAL A 306 -34.45 8.99 1.91
CA VAL A 306 -35.46 9.95 1.47
C VAL A 306 -35.10 11.28 2.10
N LEU A 307 -34.74 12.27 1.27
CA LEU A 307 -34.66 13.66 1.71
C LEU A 307 -36.05 14.00 2.28
N PRO A 308 -36.15 14.63 3.47
CA PRO A 308 -37.44 15.13 3.91
C PRO A 308 -37.94 16.07 2.80
N SER A 309 -39.10 15.74 2.22
CA SER A 309 -39.82 16.66 1.37
C SER A 309 -39.89 17.98 2.12
N SER A 310 -39.40 19.03 1.47
CA SER A 310 -39.65 20.41 1.86
C SER A 310 -41.07 20.52 2.39
N ALA A 311 -41.19 20.99 3.62
CA ALA A 311 -42.46 21.35 4.22
C ALA A 311 -43.23 22.20 3.20
N GLU A 312 -44.37 21.70 2.73
CA GLU A 312 -45.46 22.54 2.28
C GLU A 312 -45.97 23.28 3.53
N SER A 313 -45.31 24.41 3.82
CA SER A 313 -45.90 25.46 4.62
C SER A 313 -46.90 26.19 3.72
N SER A 314 -48.18 25.94 4.00
CA SER A 314 -49.25 26.95 4.04
C SER A 314 -49.37 27.90 2.84
N LEU A 315 -50.38 27.65 2.01
CA LEU A 315 -51.47 28.59 1.73
C LEU A 315 -52.72 27.80 1.32
#